data_AF-A0A147BKF5-F1
#
_entry.id   AF-A0A147BKF5-F1
#
_cell.length_a   1.000
_cell.length_b   1.000
_cell.length_c   1.000
_cell.angle_alpha   90.00
_cell.angle_beta   90.00
_cell.angle_gamma   90.00
#
_symmetry.space_group_name_H-M   'P 1'
#
loop_
_entity.id
_entity.type
_entity.pdbx_description
1 polymer ?
#
loop_
_entity_poly.entity_id
_entity_poly.type
_entity_poly.pdbx_seq_one_letter_code
_entity_poly.pdbx_strand_id
1 'polypeptide(L)'
;CLTVRRRRQEFPPERWNVYGATLQDKVQTYTCEGWNAGFQKFVGHAHPRVWMLIECPQENQACVATALTQARRGEPPEKRV
;
A
#
# COMPACT_ATOMS: atom_id res chain seq x y z
N CYS A 1 -4.95 -18.56 -9.36
CA CYS A 1 -5.95 -17.95 -8.46
C CYS A 1 -5.21 -17.44 -7.22
N LEU A 2 -4.93 -16.14 -7.15
CA LEU A 2 -4.28 -15.55 -5.98
C LEU A 2 -5.37 -15.08 -5.02
N THR A 3 -5.64 -15.89 -4.00
CA THR A 3 -6.58 -15.53 -2.94
C THR A 3 -5.94 -14.42 -2.12
N VAL A 4 -6.33 -13.16 -2.36
CA VAL A 4 -5.96 -12.04 -1.50
C VAL A 4 -6.62 -12.28 -0.14
N ARG A 5 -5.89 -12.91 0.79
CA ARG A 5 -6.31 -12.97 2.18
C ARG A 5 -6.23 -11.53 2.73
N ARG A 6 -7.38 -10.88 2.92
CA ARG A 6 -7.46 -9.69 3.78
C ARG A 6 -7.04 -10.13 5.19
N ARG A 7 -5.75 -9.98 5.52
CA ARG A 7 -5.29 -10.09 6.90
C ARG A 7 -6.01 -9.02 7.69
N ARG A 8 -6.58 -9.40 8.84
CA ARG A 8 -7.09 -8.45 9.81
C ARG A 8 -5.94 -7.53 10.19
N GLN A 9 -6.14 -6.22 10.14
CA GLN A 9 -5.14 -5.27 10.63
C GLN A 9 -4.87 -5.62 12.09
N GLU A 10 -3.62 -5.92 12.40
CA GLU A 10 -3.19 -6.33 13.74
C GLU A 10 -3.31 -5.16 14.74
N PHE A 11 -3.33 -3.94 14.22
CA PHE A 11 -3.44 -2.70 14.98
C PHE A 11 -4.51 -1.78 14.41
N PRO A 12 -5.30 -1.13 15.28
CA PRO A 12 -6.38 -0.24 14.87
C PRO A 12 -5.81 1.05 14.23
N PRO A 13 -6.54 1.71 13.31
CA PRO A 13 -6.05 2.87 12.55
C PRO A 13 -5.54 4.02 13.43
N GLU A 14 -6.06 4.18 14.64
CA GLU A 14 -5.64 5.20 15.59
C GLU A 14 -4.19 5.00 16.06
N ARG A 15 -3.68 3.75 16.04
CA ARG A 15 -2.25 3.45 16.29
C ARG A 15 -1.35 3.75 15.10
N TRP A 16 -1.91 3.99 13.92
CA TRP A 16 -1.13 4.31 12.73
C TRP A 16 -0.65 5.77 12.75
N ASN A 17 -1.31 6.63 13.54
CA ASN A 17 -0.81 7.97 13.82
C ASN A 17 0.18 7.90 15.00
N VAL A 18 1.46 7.89 14.66
CA VAL A 18 2.56 7.59 15.57
C VAL A 18 2.98 8.81 16.43
N TYR A 19 2.38 9.97 16.18
CA TYR A 19 2.75 11.26 16.78
C TYR A 19 2.87 11.22 18.32
N GLY A 20 1.87 10.66 19.00
CA GLY A 20 1.88 10.57 20.47
C GLY A 20 2.90 9.57 21.04
N ALA A 21 3.23 8.53 20.28
CA ALA A 21 4.22 7.53 20.69
C ALA A 21 5.65 8.03 20.49
N THR A 22 5.90 8.87 19.47
CA THR A 22 7.17 9.57 19.25
C THR A 22 7.49 10.54 20.40
N LEU A 23 6.47 11.25 20.92
CA LEU A 23 6.64 12.15 22.06
C LEU A 23 6.94 11.42 23.39
N GLN A 24 6.65 10.12 23.48
CA GLN A 24 6.81 9.33 24.69
C GLN A 24 8.03 8.39 24.67
N ASP A 25 8.86 8.46 23.62
CA ASP A 25 10.11 7.72 23.47
C ASP A 25 9.97 6.19 23.67
N LYS A 26 8.82 5.64 23.26
CA LYS A 26 8.54 4.20 23.37
C LYS A 26 9.09 3.46 22.16
N VAL A 27 9.71 2.29 22.39
CA VAL A 27 10.21 1.41 21.32
C VAL A 27 9.05 0.96 20.43
N GLN A 28 9.09 1.36 19.16
CA GLN A 28 8.12 1.03 18.12
C GLN A 28 8.71 -0.03 17.18
N THR A 29 8.07 -1.18 17.06
CA THR A 29 8.49 -2.24 16.11
C THR A 29 7.36 -2.66 15.17
N TYR A 30 6.14 -2.21 15.42
CA TYR A 30 4.96 -2.77 14.78
C TYR A 30 4.40 -1.77 13.79
N THR A 31 4.51 -2.11 12.50
CA THR A 31 3.85 -1.52 11.30
C THR A 31 4.78 -0.75 10.34
N CYS A 32 5.78 0.00 10.83
CA CYS A 32 6.65 0.79 9.94
C CYS A 32 7.51 -0.08 9.01
N GLU A 33 8.10 -1.18 9.49
CA GLU A 33 8.94 -2.03 8.65
C GLU A 33 8.13 -2.71 7.54
N GLY A 34 6.94 -3.22 7.86
CA GLY A 34 6.05 -3.85 6.88
C GLY A 34 5.54 -2.85 5.84
N TRP A 35 5.20 -1.64 6.28
CA TRP A 35 4.79 -0.57 5.39
C TRP A 35 5.95 -0.10 4.51
N ASN A 36 7.14 0.14 5.08
CA ASN A 36 8.34 0.54 4.34
C ASN A 36 8.76 -0.53 3.32
N ALA A 37 8.75 -1.81 3.70
CA ALA A 37 9.05 -2.91 2.79
C ALA A 37 8.01 -3.05 1.67
N GLY A 38 6.72 -2.86 2.00
CA GLY A 38 5.65 -2.83 1.01
C GLY A 38 5.76 -1.64 0.07
N PHE A 39 6.05 -0.46 0.60
CA PHE A 39 6.23 0.78 -0.15
C PHE A 39 7.46 0.72 -1.05
N GLN A 40 8.58 0.17 -0.57
CA GLN A 40 9.77 -0.06 -1.37
C GLN A 40 9.50 -1.02 -2.53
N LYS A 41 8.77 -2.12 -2.29
CA LYS A 41 8.34 -3.05 -3.37
C LYS A 41 7.37 -2.39 -4.34
N PHE A 42 6.50 -1.50 -3.85
CA PHE A 42 5.53 -0.78 -4.65
C PHE A 42 6.18 0.22 -5.61
N VAL A 43 7.13 1.03 -5.11
CA VAL A 43 7.88 1.99 -5.93
C VAL A 43 8.93 1.28 -6.78
N GLY A 44 9.54 0.19 -6.28
CA GLY A 44 10.48 -0.63 -7.04
C GLY A 44 11.88 -0.04 -7.24
N HIS A 45 12.17 1.12 -6.64
CA HIS A 45 13.46 1.82 -6.78
C HIS A 45 14.19 1.92 -5.43
N ALA A 46 15.49 1.64 -5.43
CA ALA A 46 16.35 1.79 -4.24
C ALA A 46 16.52 3.27 -3.83
N HIS A 47 16.58 4.17 -4.82
CA HIS A 47 16.72 5.61 -4.62
C HIS A 47 15.71 6.36 -5.50
N PRO A 48 14.45 6.45 -5.08
CA PRO A 48 13.42 7.10 -5.88
C PRO A 48 13.61 8.62 -5.92
N ARG A 49 13.40 9.20 -7.10
CA ARG A 49 13.22 10.64 -7.24
C ARG A 49 11.86 11.01 -6.64
N VAL A 50 11.73 12.23 -6.11
CA VAL A 50 10.48 12.71 -5.50
C VAL A 50 9.28 12.53 -6.42
N TRP A 51 9.46 12.73 -7.72
CA TRP A 51 8.41 12.52 -8.73
C TRP A 51 7.86 11.09 -8.77
N MET A 52 8.73 10.07 -8.64
CA MET A 52 8.28 8.67 -8.64
C MET A 52 7.43 8.34 -7.42
N LEU A 53 7.64 9.04 -6.30
CA LEU A 53 6.81 8.90 -5.10
C LEU A 53 5.38 9.46 -5.32
N ILE A 54 5.18 10.30 -6.34
CA ILE A 54 3.89 10.89 -6.70
C ILE A 54 3.24 10.11 -7.86
N GLU A 55 4.03 9.79 -8.89
CA GLU A 55 3.57 9.12 -10.11
C GLU A 55 3.14 7.67 -9.82
N CYS A 56 3.95 6.88 -9.09
CA CYS A 56 3.60 5.48 -8.83
C CYS A 56 2.23 5.32 -8.14
N PRO A 57 1.89 6.09 -7.08
CA PRO A 57 0.53 6.08 -6.52
C PRO A 57 -0.57 6.46 -7.52
N GLN A 58 -0.34 7.48 -8.35
CA GLN A 58 -1.34 7.95 -9.33
C GLN A 58 -1.61 6.89 -10.40
N GLU A 59 -0.56 6.28 -10.95
CA GLU A 59 -0.67 5.20 -11.92
C GLU A 59 -1.40 3.99 -11.33
N ASN A 60 -1.04 3.59 -10.11
CA ASN A 60 -1.72 2.50 -9.42
C ASN A 60 -3.21 2.80 -9.18
N GLN A 61 -3.54 4.05 -8.79
CA GLN A 61 -4.93 4.47 -8.64
C GLN A 61 -5.69 4.40 -9.96
N ALA A 62 -5.07 4.82 -11.07
CA ALA A 62 -5.66 4.71 -12.41
C ALA A 62 -5.91 3.24 -12.79
N CYS A 63 -4.94 2.34 -12.57
CA CYS A 63 -5.11 0.91 -12.80
C CYS A 63 -6.27 0.32 -11.99
N VAL A 64 -6.38 0.67 -10.70
CA VAL A 64 -7.46 0.21 -9.82
C VAL A 64 -8.82 0.76 -10.28
N ALA A 65 -8.90 2.02 -10.70
CA ALA A 65 -10.13 2.62 -11.22
C ALA A 65 -10.59 1.94 -12.51
N THR A 66 -9.65 1.62 -13.41
CA THR A 66 -9.93 0.85 -14.64
C THR A 66 -10.43 -0.55 -14.31
N ALA A 67 -9.74 -1.28 -13.42
CA ALA A 67 -10.15 -2.61 -12.99
C ALA A 67 -11.55 -2.62 -12.34
N LEU A 68 -11.87 -1.60 -11.54
CA LEU A 68 -13.20 -1.45 -10.95
C LEU A 68 -14.27 -1.20 -12.04
N THR A 69 -13.94 -0.42 -13.06
CA THR A 69 -14.84 -0.13 -14.18
C THR A 69 -15.09 -1.39 -15.01
N GLN A 70 -14.06 -2.17 -15.31
CA GLN A 70 -14.15 -3.45 -16.00
C GLN A 70 -15.00 -4.45 -15.20
N ALA A 71 -14.76 -4.57 -13.90
CA ALA A 71 -15.54 -5.42 -13.01
C ALA A 71 -17.03 -5.03 -13.00
N ARG A 72 -17.34 -3.72 -13.02
CA ARG A 72 -18.73 -3.24 -13.13
C ARG A 72 -19.40 -3.59 -14.47
N ARG A 73 -18.61 -3.74 -15.54
CA ARG A 73 -19.09 -4.20 -16.86
C ARG A 73 -19.22 -5.72 -16.97
N GLY A 74 -18.80 -6.46 -15.95
CA GLY A 74 -18.74 -7.92 -15.98
C GLY A 74 -17.55 -8.48 -16.76
N GLU A 75 -16.57 -7.64 -17.09
CA GLU A 75 -15.35 -8.09 -17.77
C GLU A 75 -14.45 -8.86 -16.77
N PRO A 76 -13.90 -10.01 -17.16
CA PRO A 76 -13.03 -10.78 -16.29
C PRO A 76 -11.71 -10.04 -16.05
N PRO A 77 -11.14 -10.09 -14.84
CA PRO A 77 -9.88 -9.44 -14.55
C PRO A 77 -8.75 -10.10 -15.35
N GLU A 78 -7.97 -9.27 -16.04
CA GLU A 78 -6.78 -9.73 -16.75
C GLU A 78 -5.74 -10.23 -15.73
N LYS A 79 -5.22 -11.45 -15.93
CA LYS A 79 -4.16 -11.97 -15.07
C LYS A 79 -2.88 -11.21 -15.39
N ARG A 80 -2.27 -10.56 -14.38
CA ARG A 80 -0.87 -10.14 -14.49
C ARG A 80 -0.01 -11.38 -14.77
N VAL A 81 0.64 -11.40 -15.95
CA VAL A 81 1.66 -12.38 -16.36
C VAL A 81 2.95 -12.08 -15.62
#